data_AF-A0AAW6E722-F1
#
_entry.id   AF-A0AAW6E722-F1
#
_cell.length_a   1.000
_cell.length_b   1.000
_cell.length_c   1.000
_cell.angle_alpha   90.00
_cell.angle_beta   90.00
_cell.angle_gamma   90.00
#
_symmetry.space_group_name_H-M   'P 1'
#
loop_
_entity.id
_entity.type
_entity.pdbx_description
1 polymer ?
#
loop_
_entity_poly.entity_id
_entity_poly.type
_entity_poly.pdbx_seq_one_letter_code
_entity_poly.pdbx_strand_id
1 'polypeptide(L)'
;MNGRKRKVQIKFYVTEEERALIEQKMKLVPTRNMAAYLRKIAIDGYIIQTDHSDIKAMTAEIQKIGVNINQIAKRVNATGSVYQEDIEEIKGVLAEIWRLQRLSLLKAR
;
A
#
# COMPACT_ATOMS: atom_id res chain seq x y z
N MET A 1 12.87 -48.55 2.19
CA MET A 1 12.58 -47.14 1.84
C MET A 1 13.49 -46.23 2.65
N ASN A 2 14.53 -45.72 2.01
CA ASN A 2 15.66 -45.02 2.63
C ASN A 2 15.25 -43.71 3.33
N GLY A 3 15.77 -43.49 4.54
CA GLY A 3 15.42 -42.39 5.44
C GLY A 3 15.68 -41.00 4.83
N ARG A 4 14.62 -40.36 4.35
CA ARG A 4 14.67 -38.95 3.92
C ARG A 4 14.82 -38.05 5.14
N LYS A 5 15.79 -37.12 5.10
CA LYS A 5 15.97 -36.07 6.12
C LYS A 5 14.76 -35.13 6.25
N ARG A 6 13.99 -34.94 5.16
CA ARG A 6 12.79 -34.08 5.12
C ARG A 6 11.56 -34.94 4.87
N LYS A 7 10.72 -35.10 5.89
CA LYS A 7 9.58 -36.03 5.91
C LYS A 7 8.23 -35.38 5.62
N VAL A 8 8.11 -34.06 5.81
CA VAL A 8 6.86 -33.31 5.64
C VAL A 8 6.78 -32.72 4.23
N GLN A 9 5.65 -32.92 3.55
CA GLN A 9 5.36 -32.35 2.23
C GLN A 9 4.37 -31.18 2.36
N ILE A 10 4.65 -30.08 1.65
CA ILE A 10 3.73 -28.95 1.50
C ILE A 10 3.33 -28.91 0.01
N LYS A 11 2.04 -28.83 -0.28
CA LYS A 11 1.48 -28.74 -1.64
C LYS A 11 0.64 -27.47 -1.75
N PHE A 12 0.75 -26.79 -2.88
CA PHE A 12 -0.10 -25.66 -3.23
C PHE A 12 -0.36 -25.69 -4.74
N TYR A 13 -1.51 -25.17 -5.15
CA TYR A 13 -1.87 -25.06 -6.56
C TYR A 13 -1.39 -23.71 -7.11
N VAL A 14 -1.02 -23.70 -8.38
CA VAL A 14 -0.63 -22.51 -9.14
C VAL A 14 -1.23 -22.59 -10.53
N THR A 15 -1.46 -21.44 -11.15
CA THR A 15 -1.75 -21.36 -12.59
C THR A 15 -0.48 -21.65 -13.40
N GLU A 16 -0.64 -21.91 -14.71
CA GLU A 16 0.51 -22.05 -15.61
C GLU A 16 1.37 -20.76 -15.67
N GLU A 17 0.72 -19.60 -15.60
CA GLU A 17 1.38 -18.29 -15.58
C GLU A 17 2.22 -18.11 -14.32
N GLU A 18 1.65 -18.43 -13.15
CA GLU A 18 2.37 -18.40 -11.88
C GLU A 18 3.55 -19.38 -11.87
N ARG A 19 3.36 -20.58 -12.44
CA ARG A 19 4.42 -21.59 -12.57
C ARG A 19 5.58 -21.07 -13.43
N ALA A 20 5.29 -20.44 -14.57
CA ALA A 20 6.30 -19.84 -15.45
C ALA A 20 7.07 -18.71 -14.75
N LEU A 21 6.38 -17.84 -14.01
CA LEU A 21 7.01 -16.77 -13.23
C LEU A 21 7.92 -17.31 -12.12
N ILE A 22 7.49 -18.36 -11.42
CA ILE A 22 8.32 -19.02 -10.40
C ILE A 22 9.59 -19.60 -11.04
N GLU A 23 9.50 -20.25 -12.20
CA GLU A 23 10.65 -20.77 -12.93
C GLU A 23 11.59 -19.66 -13.40
N GLN A 24 11.05 -18.54 -13.92
CA GLN A 24 11.87 -17.40 -14.32
C GLN A 24 12.63 -16.81 -13.12
N LYS A 25 11.96 -16.61 -11.98
CA LYS A 25 12.61 -16.11 -10.76
C LYS A 25 13.65 -17.10 -10.22
N MET A 26 13.40 -18.40 -10.32
CA MET A 26 14.37 -19.43 -9.93
C MET A 26 15.67 -19.32 -10.73
N LYS A 27 15.61 -19.01 -12.04
CA LYS A 27 16.80 -18.83 -12.89
C LYS A 27 17.73 -17.69 -12.44
N LEU A 28 17.24 -16.75 -11.62
CA LEU A 28 18.04 -15.65 -11.07
C LEU A 28 18.94 -16.08 -9.91
N VAL A 29 18.76 -17.29 -9.38
CA VAL A 29 19.50 -17.84 -8.25
C VAL A 29 20.28 -19.07 -8.72
N PRO A 30 21.47 -19.37 -8.17
CA PRO A 30 22.27 -20.55 -8.58
C PRO A 30 21.68 -21.88 -8.08
N THR A 31 20.41 -22.15 -8.39
CA THR A 31 19.74 -23.43 -8.10
C THR A 31 18.97 -23.91 -9.32
N ARG A 32 19.11 -25.20 -9.62
CA ARG A 32 18.30 -25.89 -10.64
C ARG A 32 17.15 -26.69 -10.03
N ASN A 33 17.00 -26.64 -8.70
CA ASN A 33 16.02 -27.43 -7.96
C ASN A 33 14.89 -26.53 -7.44
N MET A 34 13.70 -26.70 -8.00
CA MET A 34 12.48 -25.98 -7.64
C MET A 34 12.14 -26.11 -6.14
N ALA A 35 12.25 -27.31 -5.57
CA ALA A 35 11.95 -27.53 -4.16
C ALA A 35 12.98 -26.86 -3.23
N ALA A 36 14.23 -26.70 -3.67
CA ALA A 36 15.24 -25.95 -2.93
C ALA A 36 14.97 -24.44 -3.01
N TYR A 37 14.63 -23.93 -4.20
CA TYR A 37 14.26 -22.54 -4.43
C TYR A 37 13.04 -22.13 -3.59
N LEU A 38 11.92 -22.84 -3.73
CA LEU A 38 10.69 -22.55 -2.99
C LEU A 38 10.89 -22.63 -1.48
N ARG A 39 11.69 -23.58 -0.99
CA ARG A 39 12.00 -23.68 0.44
C ARG A 39 12.86 -22.49 0.91
N LYS A 40 13.87 -22.08 0.14
CA LYS A 40 14.70 -20.90 0.47
C LYS A 40 13.82 -19.66 0.53
N ILE A 41 12.95 -19.44 -0.45
CA ILE A 41 12.03 -18.30 -0.44
C ILE A 41 11.02 -18.37 0.72
N ALA A 42 10.47 -19.54 1.03
CA ALA A 42 9.51 -19.69 2.12
C ALA A 42 10.14 -19.56 3.53
N ILE A 43 11.44 -19.80 3.68
CA ILE A 43 12.15 -19.69 4.97
C ILE A 43 12.82 -18.32 5.11
N ASP A 44 13.53 -17.87 4.09
CA ASP A 44 14.37 -16.66 4.13
C ASP A 44 13.68 -15.43 3.50
N GLY A 45 12.52 -15.62 2.87
CA GLY A 45 11.76 -14.51 2.30
C GLY A 45 11.35 -13.52 3.37
N TYR A 46 11.68 -12.25 3.16
CA TYR A 46 11.18 -11.17 4.00
C TYR A 46 9.76 -10.80 3.53
N ILE A 47 8.82 -10.78 4.47
CA ILE A 47 7.51 -10.17 4.24
C ILE A 47 7.69 -8.68 4.47
N ILE A 48 7.74 -7.89 3.39
CA ILE A 48 7.71 -6.43 3.49
C ILE A 48 6.24 -6.03 3.59
N GLN A 49 5.79 -5.77 4.82
CA GLN A 49 4.48 -5.19 5.05
C GLN A 49 4.62 -3.67 5.02
N THR A 50 4.31 -3.08 3.87
CA THR A 50 4.28 -1.62 3.75
C THR A 50 3.03 -1.10 4.44
N ASP A 51 3.20 -0.43 5.58
CA ASP A 51 2.08 0.25 6.25
C ASP A 51 1.72 1.52 5.47
N HIS A 52 0.51 1.54 4.92
CA HIS A 52 -0.05 2.67 4.17
C HIS A 52 -1.09 3.45 4.99
N SER A 53 -1.16 3.24 6.31
CA SER A 53 -2.07 3.94 7.23
C SER A 53 -1.99 5.46 7.07
N ASP A 54 -0.77 6.00 7.01
CA ASP A 54 -0.52 7.43 6.86
C ASP A 54 -1.05 7.99 5.52
N ILE A 55 -0.90 7.23 4.42
CA ILE A 55 -1.43 7.62 3.09
C ILE A 55 -2.96 7.61 3.09
N LYS A 56 -3.58 6.63 3.77
CA LYS A 56 -5.05 6.57 3.92
C LYS A 56 -5.57 7.76 4.72
N ALA A 57 -4.90 8.13 5.82
CA ALA A 57 -5.28 9.29 6.62
C ALA A 57 -5.21 10.59 5.81
N MET A 58 -4.14 10.79 5.04
CA MET A 58 -4.01 11.97 4.17
C MET A 58 -5.09 12.03 3.09
N THR A 59 -5.40 10.89 2.46
CA THR A 59 -6.49 10.79 1.47
C THR A 59 -7.85 11.19 2.05
N ALA A 60 -8.13 10.81 3.29
CA ALA A 60 -9.37 11.18 3.97
C ALA A 60 -9.47 12.69 4.20
N GLU A 61 -8.38 13.36 4.61
CA GLU A 61 -8.37 14.82 4.76
C GLU A 61 -8.56 15.54 3.41
N ILE A 62 -7.93 15.04 2.33
CA ILE A 62 -8.14 15.58 0.98
C ILE A 62 -9.61 15.45 0.55
N GLN A 63 -10.27 14.32 0.87
CA GLN A 63 -11.69 14.13 0.57
C GLN A 63 -12.57 15.17 1.28
N LYS A 64 -12.27 15.52 2.54
CA LYS A 64 -13.00 16.57 3.25
C LYS A 64 -12.89 17.92 2.54
N ILE A 65 -11.70 18.28 2.04
CA ILE A 65 -11.53 19.50 1.22
C ILE A 65 -12.41 19.43 -0.03
N GLY A 66 -12.42 18.31 -0.74
CA GLY A 66 -13.26 18.13 -1.93
C GLY A 66 -14.76 18.32 -1.64
N VAL A 67 -15.23 17.83 -0.50
CA VAL A 67 -16.62 18.02 -0.04
C VAL A 67 -16.88 19.50 0.27
N ASN A 68 -16.01 20.17 1.01
CA ASN A 68 -16.17 21.59 1.36
C ASN A 68 -16.14 22.50 0.13
N ILE A 69 -15.21 22.28 -0.80
CA ILE A 69 -15.17 23.01 -2.08
C ILE A 69 -16.48 22.83 -2.86
N ASN A 70 -17.03 21.62 -2.90
CA ASN A 70 -18.31 21.36 -3.57
C ASN A 70 -19.47 22.10 -2.89
N GLN A 71 -19.47 22.21 -1.56
CA GLN A 71 -20.48 22.99 -0.83
C GLN A 71 -20.37 24.49 -1.14
N ILE A 72 -19.15 25.05 -1.14
CA ILE A 72 -18.92 26.44 -1.53
C ILE A 72 -19.39 26.68 -2.96
N ALA A 73 -19.03 25.80 -3.91
CA ALA A 73 -19.43 25.94 -5.31
C ALA A 73 -20.96 25.96 -5.45
N LYS A 74 -21.68 25.04 -4.79
CA LYS A 74 -23.16 25.04 -4.77
C LYS A 74 -23.72 26.34 -4.18
N ARG A 75 -23.13 26.84 -3.10
CA ARG A 75 -23.59 28.06 -2.41
C ARG A 75 -23.33 29.32 -3.22
N VAL A 76 -22.16 29.44 -3.84
CA VAL A 76 -21.83 30.53 -4.78
C VAL A 76 -22.78 30.52 -5.97
N ASN A 77 -23.07 29.34 -6.53
CA ASN A 77 -24.04 29.22 -7.63
C ASN A 77 -25.46 29.65 -7.21
N ALA A 78 -25.81 29.52 -5.92
CA ALA A 78 -27.14 29.88 -5.40
C ALA A 78 -27.24 31.34 -4.90
N THR A 79 -26.19 31.88 -4.30
CA THR A 79 -26.22 33.16 -3.54
C THR A 79 -25.27 34.22 -4.08
N GLY A 80 -24.33 33.86 -4.95
CA GLY A 80 -23.33 34.76 -5.52
C GLY A 80 -22.24 35.21 -4.54
N SER A 81 -22.22 34.73 -3.30
CA SER A 81 -21.26 35.13 -2.27
C SER A 81 -20.47 33.94 -1.70
N VAL A 82 -19.23 34.22 -1.27
CA VAL A 82 -18.34 33.28 -0.56
C VAL A 82 -18.19 33.76 0.88
N TYR A 83 -18.34 32.85 1.84
CA TYR A 83 -18.19 33.18 3.26
C TYR A 83 -16.75 32.98 3.71
N GLN A 84 -16.31 33.83 4.64
CA GLN A 84 -14.96 33.74 5.19
C GLN A 84 -14.77 32.48 6.05
N GLU A 85 -15.84 31.95 6.67
CA GLU A 85 -15.79 30.71 7.45
C GLU A 85 -15.38 29.51 6.58
N ASP A 86 -15.92 29.39 5.36
CA ASP A 86 -15.59 28.27 4.48
C ASP A 86 -14.10 28.30 4.06
N ILE A 87 -13.53 29.51 3.91
CA ILE A 87 -12.10 29.70 3.60
C ILE A 87 -11.23 29.29 4.78
N GLU A 88 -11.60 29.66 6.00
CA GLU A 88 -10.87 29.28 7.21
C GLU A 88 -10.93 27.76 7.46
N GLU A 89 -12.06 27.12 7.17
CA GLU A 89 -12.18 25.66 7.26
C GLU A 89 -11.23 24.95 6.28
N ILE A 90 -11.19 25.38 5.01
CA ILE A 90 -10.25 24.82 4.01
C ILE A 90 -8.80 24.99 4.44
N LYS A 91 -8.43 26.17 4.97
CA LYS A 91 -7.08 26.41 5.49
C LYS A 91 -6.74 25.48 6.65
N GLY A 92 -7.69 25.23 7.56
CA GLY A 92 -7.53 24.30 8.68
C GLY A 92 -7.26 22.87 8.21
N VAL A 93 -8.05 22.35 7.28
CA VAL A 93 -7.84 20.99 6.73
C VAL A 93 -6.52 20.91 5.95
N LEU A 94 -6.14 21.97 5.21
CA LEU A 94 -4.85 22.02 4.53
C LEU A 94 -3.68 21.94 5.52
N ALA A 95 -3.77 22.63 6.66
CA ALA A 95 -2.75 22.55 7.71
C ALA A 95 -2.61 21.12 8.28
N GLU A 96 -3.72 20.38 8.40
CA GLU A 96 -3.73 18.99 8.84
C GLU A 96 -3.06 18.05 7.81
N ILE A 97 -3.31 18.25 6.52
CA ILE A 97 -2.60 17.54 5.44
C ILE A 97 -1.08 17.78 5.56
N TRP A 98 -0.65 19.03 5.75
CA TRP A 98 0.77 19.36 5.94
C TRP A 98 1.38 18.69 7.18
N ARG A 99 0.61 18.57 8.27
CA ARG A 99 1.02 17.87 9.49
C ARG A 99 1.23 16.37 9.23
N LEU A 100 0.25 15.73 8.57
CA LEU A 100 0.33 14.31 8.20
C LEU A 100 1.50 14.04 7.26
N GLN A 101 1.72 14.89 6.25
CA GLN A 101 2.85 14.76 5.33
C GLN A 101 4.20 14.83 6.05
N ARG A 102 4.37 15.78 6.99
CA ARG A 102 5.59 15.87 7.80
C ARG A 102 5.81 14.62 8.67
N LEU A 103 4.75 14.08 9.27
CA LEU A 103 4.84 12.84 10.05
C LEU A 103 5.27 11.64 9.19
N SER A 104 4.69 11.50 7.99
CA SER A 104 5.07 10.44 7.05
C SER A 104 6.54 10.55 6.63
N LEU A 105 7.02 11.77 6.36
CA LEU A 105 8.42 12.02 5.99
C LEU A 105 9.41 11.73 7.13
N LEU A 106 9.00 11.96 8.39
CA LEU A 106 9.81 11.64 9.56
C LEU A 106 9.91 10.13 9.80
N LYS A 107 8.84 9.37 9.55
CA LYS A 107 8.83 7.90 9.66
C LYS A 107 9.59 7.19 8.54
N ALA A 108 9.75 7.83 7.38
CA ALA A 108 10.44 7.26 6.23
C ALA A 108 11.98 7.37 6.32
N ARG A 109 12.52 7.89 7.43
CA ARG A 109 13.95 8.13 7.65
C ARG A 109 14.53 7.12 8.64
#